data_AF-A0A5C3MTK3-F1
#
_entry.id   AF-A0A5C3MTK3-F1
#
_cell.length_a   1.000
_cell.length_b   1.000
_cell.length_c   1.000
_cell.angle_alpha   90.00
_cell.angle_beta   90.00
_cell.angle_gamma   90.00
#
_symmetry.space_group_name_H-M   'P 1'
#
loop_
_entity.id
_entity.type
_entity.pdbx_description
1 polymer ?
#
loop_
_entity_poly.entity_id
_entity_poly.type
_entity_poly.pdbx_seq_one_letter_code
_entity_poly.pdbx_strand_id
1 'polypeptide(L)'
;MLPLPVLQERLQTLGAPRISDEDLERLNKGHFGEAIAFLLEHVVGRDAVRVSRGTLYCLQDGRQESSLRAPSINRSLMDVKKTNANMMGARDNLKELQDSLDKRQKSLSDLEDDMTMLKRRIQDKQAVDLLLSILEKKAAIRTRRLKESAKLLEQLRDDAHYQPTQNRALFTDGVATTSVTPLNVSNTRDALASTKREKLQQLSDMTVALAHLSQQHLANISTFVNVTSKGLRASLDNEAKAVKGHVDVLQWDISARDNDSPADDAFRAELCGLLGLARHTTTEKIMKTVEKLVSEGQRRAVFLERTGLPDPASLRTEEEAVLLSKHKKSEQKMEEQLSKLLTRKVEKAKKADVLVKDVERTARELNTIVSLSR
;
A
#
# COMPACT_ATOMS: atom_id res chain seq x y z
N MET A 1 -3.06 -53.06 10.88
CA MET A 1 -3.19 -52.50 12.25
C MET A 1 -2.28 -53.28 13.18
N LEU A 2 -1.47 -52.58 13.97
CA LEU A 2 -0.58 -53.21 14.96
C LEU A 2 -1.41 -53.68 16.17
N PRO A 3 -1.03 -54.78 16.83
CA PRO A 3 -1.63 -55.17 18.11
C PRO A 3 -1.45 -54.05 19.13
N LEU A 4 -2.52 -53.72 19.87
CA LEU A 4 -2.50 -52.71 20.96
C LEU A 4 -1.27 -52.80 21.89
N PRO A 5 -0.87 -53.98 22.40
CA PRO A 5 0.30 -54.06 23.29
C PRO A 5 1.61 -53.65 22.59
N VAL A 6 1.77 -54.01 21.30
CA VAL A 6 2.96 -53.66 20.51
C VAL A 6 3.01 -52.16 20.22
N LEU A 7 1.85 -51.55 19.97
CA LEU A 7 1.75 -50.11 19.72
C LEU A 7 2.13 -49.30 20.98
N GLN A 8 1.64 -49.72 22.14
CA GLN A 8 1.91 -49.07 23.42
C GLN A 8 3.39 -49.17 23.80
N GLU A 9 4.01 -50.34 23.61
CA GLU A 9 5.44 -50.54 23.85
C GLU A 9 6.29 -49.61 22.96
N ARG A 10 5.97 -49.53 21.66
CA ARG A 10 6.70 -48.66 20.73
C ARG A 10 6.54 -47.17 21.05
N LEU A 11 5.35 -46.73 21.42
CA LEU A 11 5.14 -45.35 21.86
C LEU A 11 5.92 -45.03 23.14
N GLN A 12 5.99 -45.97 24.08
CA GLN A 12 6.81 -45.82 25.28
C GLN A 12 8.31 -45.75 24.97
N THR A 13 8.81 -46.52 23.99
CA THR A 13 10.22 -46.41 23.56
C THR A 13 10.57 -45.04 22.98
N LEU A 14 9.58 -44.32 22.43
CA LEU A 14 9.73 -42.94 21.97
C LEU A 14 9.51 -41.90 23.08
N GLY A 15 9.31 -42.32 24.33
CA GLY A 15 9.11 -41.45 25.48
C GLY A 15 7.67 -40.93 25.64
N ALA A 16 6.69 -41.53 24.96
CA ALA A 16 5.29 -41.16 25.16
C ALA A 16 4.78 -41.62 26.55
N PRO A 17 3.92 -40.82 27.22
CA PRO A 17 3.31 -41.21 28.49
C PRO A 17 2.37 -42.42 28.31
N ARG A 18 2.08 -43.15 29.41
CA ARG A 18 1.15 -44.29 29.38
C ARG A 18 -0.26 -43.81 29.04
N ILE A 19 -0.78 -44.25 27.91
CA ILE A 19 -2.15 -44.02 27.44
C ILE A 19 -3.01 -45.22 27.83
N SER A 20 -4.28 -45.00 28.18
CA SER A 20 -5.25 -46.06 28.47
C SER A 20 -5.50 -46.93 27.23
N ASP A 21 -5.79 -48.21 27.42
CA ASP A 21 -6.01 -49.13 26.28
C ASP A 21 -7.23 -48.73 25.45
N GLU A 22 -8.25 -48.15 26.09
CA GLU A 22 -9.46 -47.64 25.43
C GLU A 22 -9.14 -46.44 24.51
N ASP A 23 -8.33 -45.49 24.98
CA ASP A 23 -7.92 -44.34 24.16
C ASP A 23 -6.97 -44.78 23.04
N LEU A 24 -6.09 -45.75 23.32
CA LEU A 24 -5.19 -46.32 22.32
C LEU A 24 -5.97 -47.02 21.21
N GLU A 25 -7.05 -47.72 21.55
CA GLU A 25 -7.94 -48.36 20.58
C GLU A 25 -8.70 -47.33 19.72
N ARG A 26 -9.10 -46.21 20.32
CA ARG A 26 -9.72 -45.09 19.57
C ARG A 26 -8.73 -44.45 18.60
N LEU A 27 -7.49 -44.23 19.03
CA LEU A 27 -6.44 -43.61 18.20
C LEU A 27 -5.92 -44.55 17.10
N ASN A 28 -5.93 -45.86 17.34
CA ASN A 28 -5.48 -46.85 16.35
C ASN A 28 -6.52 -47.12 15.24
N LYS A 29 -7.68 -46.45 15.23
CA LYS A 29 -8.72 -46.61 14.21
C LYS A 29 -8.58 -45.56 13.09
N GLY A 30 -8.77 -46.01 11.84
CA GLY A 30 -8.78 -45.15 10.64
C GLY A 30 -7.39 -44.64 10.23
N HIS A 31 -7.38 -43.56 9.44
CA HIS A 31 -6.15 -42.97 8.87
C HIS A 31 -5.16 -42.46 9.92
N PHE A 32 -5.64 -42.08 11.09
CA PHE A 32 -4.76 -41.65 12.18
C PHE A 32 -3.92 -42.81 12.73
N GLY A 33 -4.50 -44.02 12.83
CA GLY A 33 -3.76 -45.22 13.20
C GLY A 33 -2.69 -45.60 12.17
N GLU A 34 -2.97 -45.40 10.87
CA GLU A 34 -1.98 -45.60 9.79
C GLU A 34 -0.83 -44.59 9.89
N ALA A 35 -1.12 -43.32 10.19
CA ALA A 35 -0.11 -42.29 10.41
C ALA A 35 0.77 -42.58 11.64
N ILE A 36 0.18 -43.05 12.74
CA ILE A 36 0.94 -43.49 13.93
C ILE A 36 1.84 -44.67 13.57
N ALA A 37 1.32 -45.68 12.87
CA ALA A 37 2.12 -46.83 12.47
C ALA A 37 3.30 -46.42 11.57
N PHE A 38 3.07 -45.51 10.62
CA PHE A 38 4.12 -44.95 9.75
C PHE A 38 5.17 -44.19 10.55
N LEU A 39 4.76 -43.32 11.48
CA LEU A 39 5.68 -42.58 12.35
C LEU A 39 6.52 -43.52 13.22
N LEU A 40 5.90 -44.53 13.83
CA LEU A 40 6.62 -45.51 14.66
C LEU A 40 7.66 -46.29 13.86
N GLU A 41 7.38 -46.62 12.60
CA GLU A 41 8.34 -47.30 11.72
C GLU A 41 9.52 -46.39 11.34
N HIS A 42 9.25 -45.12 11.03
CA HIS A 42 10.28 -44.19 10.52
C HIS A 42 11.09 -43.50 11.62
N VAL A 43 10.50 -43.23 12.78
CA VAL A 43 11.17 -42.58 13.91
C VAL A 43 12.13 -43.56 14.60
N VAL A 44 11.74 -44.83 14.76
CA VAL A 44 12.65 -45.88 15.27
C VAL A 44 13.86 -46.07 14.35
N GLY A 45 13.66 -45.97 13.03
CA GLY A 45 14.76 -45.95 12.06
C GLY A 45 15.72 -44.78 12.26
N ARG A 46 15.22 -43.57 12.57
CA ARG A 46 16.06 -42.39 12.82
C ARG A 46 16.90 -42.52 14.09
N ASP A 47 16.36 -43.11 15.15
CA ASP A 47 17.13 -43.35 16.37
C ASP A 47 18.21 -44.43 16.17
N ALA A 48 17.89 -45.51 15.47
CA ALA A 48 18.88 -46.53 15.08
C ALA A 48 20.00 -45.93 14.20
N VAL A 49 19.66 -45.04 13.27
CA VAL A 49 20.63 -44.31 12.44
C VAL A 49 21.45 -43.32 13.27
N ARG A 50 20.84 -42.63 14.24
CA ARG A 50 21.54 -41.71 15.16
C ARG A 50 22.55 -42.46 16.03
N VAL A 51 22.17 -43.60 16.60
CA VAL A 51 23.06 -44.46 17.38
C VAL A 51 24.19 -45.00 16.51
N SER A 52 23.89 -45.48 15.29
CA SER A 52 24.89 -45.96 14.33
C SER A 52 25.85 -44.86 13.86
N ARG A 53 25.38 -43.62 13.73
CA ARG A 53 26.24 -42.45 13.47
C ARG A 53 27.11 -42.11 14.66
N GLY A 54 26.55 -42.15 15.88
CA GLY A 54 27.31 -41.92 17.12
C GLY A 54 28.46 -42.91 17.28
N THR A 55 28.22 -44.20 17.02
CA THR A 55 29.27 -45.23 17.07
C THR A 55 30.33 -45.02 15.98
N LEU A 56 29.93 -44.62 14.76
CA LEU A 56 30.87 -44.26 13.70
C LEU A 56 31.75 -43.06 14.09
N TYR A 57 31.20 -42.02 14.71
CA TYR A 57 31.97 -40.88 15.19
C TYR A 57 32.95 -41.28 16.31
N CYS A 58 32.50 -42.06 17.29
CA CYS A 58 33.39 -42.56 18.34
C CYS A 58 34.52 -43.46 17.80
N LEU A 59 34.24 -44.30 16.79
CA LEU A 59 35.26 -45.12 16.12
C LEU A 59 36.24 -44.26 15.29
N GLN A 60 35.77 -43.16 14.73
CA GLN A 60 36.58 -42.21 13.96
C GLN A 60 37.50 -41.39 14.88
N ASP A 61 37.02 -40.99 16.06
CA ASP A 61 37.83 -40.29 17.07
C ASP A 61 38.83 -41.24 17.74
N GLY A 62 38.44 -42.48 18.07
CA GLY A 62 39.36 -43.49 18.63
C GLY A 62 40.50 -43.91 17.70
N ARG A 63 40.32 -43.78 16.37
CA ARG A 63 41.39 -43.99 15.37
C ARG A 63 42.36 -42.81 15.25
N GLN A 64 42.03 -41.63 15.80
CA GLN A 64 42.96 -40.49 15.76
C GLN A 64 44.10 -40.60 16.77
N GLU A 65 43.90 -41.29 17.90
CA GLU A 65 44.89 -41.34 18.98
C GLU A 65 45.91 -42.49 18.84
N SER A 66 45.66 -43.50 17.99
CA SER A 66 46.46 -44.73 17.95
C SER A 66 47.32 -44.93 16.67
N SER A 67 47.30 -43.99 15.72
CA SER A 67 48.09 -44.10 14.47
C SER A 67 49.44 -43.39 14.57
N LEU A 68 50.37 -43.96 15.35
CA LEU A 68 51.78 -43.54 15.45
C LEU A 68 52.68 -43.98 14.27
N ARG A 69 52.11 -44.30 13.10
CA ARG A 69 52.90 -44.63 11.91
C ARG A 69 52.42 -43.88 10.66
N ALA A 70 53.34 -43.06 10.15
CA ALA A 70 53.38 -42.35 8.87
C ALA A 70 52.85 -40.90 8.85
N PRO A 71 53.54 -39.99 8.12
CA PRO A 71 53.59 -38.56 8.45
C PRO A 71 52.38 -37.77 7.95
N SER A 72 52.07 -36.73 8.72
CA SER A 72 51.06 -35.66 8.62
C SER A 72 50.88 -34.93 7.28
N ILE A 73 51.60 -35.31 6.21
CA ILE A 73 51.61 -34.59 4.93
C ILE A 73 50.32 -34.85 4.11
N ASN A 74 49.71 -36.03 4.25
CA ASN A 74 48.46 -36.33 3.52
C ASN A 74 47.20 -35.75 4.21
N ARG A 75 47.25 -35.42 5.51
CA ARG A 75 46.13 -34.77 6.22
C ARG A 75 45.97 -33.32 5.77
N SER A 76 47.07 -32.57 5.65
CA SER A 76 47.01 -31.18 5.18
C SER A 76 46.45 -31.07 3.76
N LEU A 77 46.75 -32.02 2.86
CA LEU A 77 46.20 -32.01 1.51
C LEU A 77 44.69 -32.32 1.48
N MET A 78 44.21 -33.23 2.33
CA MET A 78 42.77 -33.49 2.50
C MET A 78 42.05 -32.28 3.11
N ASP A 79 42.65 -31.61 4.09
CA ASP A 79 42.08 -30.41 4.72
C ASP A 79 42.04 -29.24 3.73
N VAL A 80 43.06 -29.08 2.88
CA VAL A 80 43.06 -28.08 1.79
C VAL A 80 41.95 -28.39 0.76
N LYS A 81 41.75 -29.65 0.39
CA LYS A 81 40.64 -30.03 -0.51
C LYS A 81 39.26 -29.77 0.11
N LYS A 82 39.10 -30.08 1.40
CA LYS A 82 37.84 -29.84 2.14
C LYS A 82 37.55 -28.35 2.27
N THR A 83 38.54 -27.55 2.64
CA THR A 83 38.41 -26.09 2.73
C THR A 83 38.15 -25.46 1.37
N ASN A 84 38.77 -25.97 0.29
CA ASN A 84 38.48 -25.50 -1.07
C ASN A 84 37.05 -25.86 -1.51
N ALA A 85 36.56 -27.07 -1.22
CA ALA A 85 35.18 -27.44 -1.50
C ALA A 85 34.18 -26.56 -0.73
N ASN A 86 34.45 -26.28 0.55
CA ASN A 86 33.65 -25.36 1.34
C ASN A 86 33.70 -23.92 0.80
N MET A 87 34.86 -23.47 0.33
CA MET A 87 35.02 -22.14 -0.27
C MET A 87 34.25 -22.02 -1.59
N MET A 88 34.25 -23.08 -2.43
CA MET A 88 33.44 -23.11 -3.64
C MET A 88 31.94 -23.07 -3.33
N GLY A 89 31.47 -23.89 -2.39
CA GLY A 89 30.06 -23.84 -1.95
C GLY A 89 29.66 -22.47 -1.36
N ALA A 90 30.56 -21.83 -0.60
CA ALA A 90 30.32 -20.49 -0.08
C ALA A 90 30.24 -19.43 -1.19
N ARG A 91 31.04 -19.57 -2.26
CA ARG A 91 30.97 -18.68 -3.44
C ARG A 91 29.67 -18.87 -4.22
N ASP A 92 29.23 -20.11 -4.39
CA ASP A 92 27.97 -20.41 -5.08
C ASP A 92 26.78 -19.83 -4.29
N ASN A 93 26.77 -20.00 -2.97
CA ASN A 93 25.75 -19.39 -2.10
C ASN A 93 25.78 -17.86 -2.15
N LEU A 94 26.97 -17.24 -2.20
CA LEU A 94 27.10 -15.79 -2.33
C LEU A 94 26.52 -15.31 -3.67
N LYS A 95 26.82 -16.03 -4.76
CA LYS A 95 26.26 -15.74 -6.08
C LYS A 95 24.74 -15.86 -6.10
N GLU A 96 24.18 -16.90 -5.50
CA GLU A 96 22.72 -17.08 -5.38
C GLU A 96 22.07 -15.95 -4.57
N LEU A 97 22.69 -15.54 -3.46
CA LEU A 97 22.23 -14.39 -2.67
C LEU A 97 22.30 -13.08 -3.46
N GLN A 98 23.35 -12.89 -4.25
CA GLN A 98 23.49 -11.72 -5.11
C GLN A 98 22.43 -11.69 -6.21
N ASP A 99 22.20 -12.82 -6.89
CA ASP A 99 21.13 -12.95 -7.89
C ASP A 99 19.74 -12.72 -7.27
N SER A 100 19.54 -13.17 -6.02
CA SER A 100 18.30 -12.89 -5.27
C SER A 100 18.15 -11.42 -4.88
N LEU A 101 19.24 -10.74 -4.56
CA LEU A 101 19.23 -9.31 -4.23
C LEU A 101 18.89 -8.49 -5.48
N ASP A 102 19.53 -8.80 -6.62
CA ASP A 102 19.29 -8.13 -7.90
C ASP A 102 17.83 -8.30 -8.36
N LYS A 103 17.26 -9.51 -8.21
CA LYS A 103 15.83 -9.77 -8.48
C LYS A 103 14.92 -8.92 -7.59
N ARG A 104 15.22 -8.83 -6.29
CA ARG A 104 14.44 -8.00 -5.35
C ARG A 104 14.56 -6.52 -5.69
N GLN A 105 15.76 -6.04 -6.01
CA GLN A 105 15.98 -4.66 -6.41
C GLN A 105 15.21 -4.31 -7.69
N LYS A 106 15.20 -5.21 -8.67
CA LYS A 106 14.37 -5.04 -9.87
C LYS A 106 12.88 -4.98 -9.53
N SER A 107 12.37 -5.89 -8.70
CA SER A 107 10.96 -5.88 -8.29
C SER A 107 10.56 -4.62 -7.52
N LEU A 108 11.48 -4.03 -6.74
CA LEU A 108 11.24 -2.76 -6.07
C LEU A 108 11.16 -1.60 -7.08
N SER A 109 12.03 -1.58 -8.08
CA SER A 109 11.97 -0.59 -9.17
C SER A 109 10.64 -0.68 -9.94
N ASP A 110 10.20 -1.89 -10.28
CA ASP A 110 8.92 -2.10 -10.98
C ASP A 110 7.73 -1.61 -10.12
N LEU A 111 7.77 -1.88 -8.80
CA LEU A 111 6.74 -1.41 -7.86
C LEU A 111 6.73 0.12 -7.69
N GLU A 112 7.90 0.76 -7.72
CA GLU A 112 8.02 2.23 -7.70
C GLU A 112 7.39 2.85 -8.95
N ASP A 113 7.65 2.28 -10.13
CA ASP A 113 7.05 2.70 -11.39
C ASP A 113 5.52 2.57 -11.34
N ASP A 114 4.99 1.44 -10.87
CA ASP A 114 3.56 1.24 -10.68
C ASP A 114 2.96 2.24 -9.68
N MET A 115 3.66 2.56 -8.59
CA MET A 115 3.23 3.57 -7.63
C MET A 115 3.15 4.96 -8.29
N THR A 116 4.13 5.34 -9.12
CA THR A 116 4.08 6.63 -9.83
C THR A 116 2.94 6.68 -10.85
N MET A 117 2.67 5.58 -11.55
CA MET A 117 1.54 5.47 -12.48
C MET A 117 0.21 5.61 -11.75
N LEU A 118 0.05 4.95 -10.61
CA LEU A 118 -1.18 5.02 -9.81
C LEU A 118 -1.40 6.42 -9.22
N LYS A 119 -0.34 7.09 -8.75
CA LYS A 119 -0.41 8.49 -8.30
C LYS A 119 -0.90 9.42 -9.40
N ARG A 120 -0.40 9.26 -10.64
CA ARG A 120 -0.86 10.03 -11.79
C ARG A 120 -2.35 9.79 -12.07
N ARG A 121 -2.79 8.52 -12.08
CA ARG A 121 -4.21 8.18 -12.25
C ARG A 121 -5.11 8.77 -11.16
N ILE A 122 -4.65 8.83 -9.91
CA ILE A 122 -5.40 9.46 -8.82
C ILE A 122 -5.52 10.97 -9.05
N GLN A 123 -4.44 11.64 -9.46
CA GLN A 123 -4.47 13.07 -9.78
C GLN A 123 -5.41 13.37 -10.95
N ASP A 124 -5.40 12.54 -11.99
CA ASP A 124 -6.31 12.67 -13.14
C ASP A 124 -7.78 12.52 -12.69
N LYS A 125 -8.09 11.54 -11.83
CA LYS A 125 -9.44 11.37 -11.27
C LYS A 125 -9.86 12.56 -10.41
N GLN A 126 -8.97 13.08 -9.56
CA GLN A 126 -9.24 14.27 -8.75
C GLN A 126 -9.52 15.51 -9.61
N ALA A 127 -8.81 15.67 -10.73
CA ALA A 127 -9.05 16.75 -11.68
C ALA A 127 -10.42 16.61 -12.36
N VAL A 128 -10.81 15.39 -12.74
CA VAL A 128 -12.14 15.08 -13.30
C VAL A 128 -13.25 15.36 -12.29
N ASP A 129 -13.09 14.93 -11.04
CA ASP A 129 -14.07 15.16 -9.97
C ASP A 129 -14.23 16.66 -9.66
N LEU A 130 -13.14 17.41 -9.65
CA LEU A 130 -13.18 18.87 -9.52
C LEU A 130 -13.97 19.49 -10.68
N LEU A 131 -13.72 19.07 -11.92
CA LEU A 131 -14.44 19.57 -13.10
C LEU A 131 -15.94 19.25 -13.02
N LEU A 132 -16.30 18.03 -12.62
CA LEU A 132 -17.70 17.62 -12.41
C LEU A 132 -18.37 18.48 -11.35
N SER A 133 -17.71 18.74 -10.20
CA SER A 133 -18.26 19.61 -9.15
C SER A 133 -18.50 21.05 -9.63
N ILE A 134 -17.63 21.58 -10.49
CA ILE A 134 -17.79 22.90 -11.10
C ILE A 134 -18.97 22.91 -12.07
N LEU A 135 -19.13 21.85 -12.87
CA LEU A 135 -20.25 21.70 -13.80
C LEU A 135 -21.58 21.57 -13.05
N GLU A 136 -21.64 20.82 -11.97
CA GLU A 136 -22.82 20.71 -11.10
C GLU A 136 -23.20 22.06 -10.50
N LYS A 137 -22.22 22.82 -9.96
CA LYS A 137 -22.45 24.18 -9.45
C LYS A 137 -22.98 25.12 -10.55
N LYS A 138 -22.40 25.06 -11.75
CA LYS A 138 -22.88 25.85 -12.90
C LYS A 138 -24.30 25.45 -13.32
N ALA A 139 -24.63 24.16 -13.29
CA ALA A 139 -25.98 23.68 -13.57
C ALA A 139 -27.00 24.13 -12.50
N ALA A 140 -26.61 24.13 -11.23
CA ALA A 140 -27.43 24.67 -10.14
C ALA A 140 -27.71 26.18 -10.31
N ILE A 141 -26.70 26.96 -10.72
CA ILE A 141 -26.89 28.39 -11.01
C ILE A 141 -27.82 28.58 -12.22
N ARG A 142 -27.66 27.80 -13.30
CA ARG A 142 -28.54 27.86 -14.47
C ARG A 142 -29.99 27.54 -14.12
N THR A 143 -30.24 26.48 -13.35
CA THR A 143 -31.59 26.10 -12.92
C THR A 143 -32.22 27.16 -12.02
N ARG A 144 -31.44 27.81 -11.14
CA ARG A 144 -31.91 28.96 -10.35
C ARG A 144 -32.32 30.14 -11.23
N ARG A 145 -31.48 30.54 -12.19
CA ARG A 145 -31.80 31.62 -13.15
C ARG A 145 -33.04 31.30 -13.98
N LEU A 146 -33.21 30.06 -14.42
CA LEU A 146 -34.40 29.63 -15.15
C LEU A 146 -35.66 29.75 -14.27
N LYS A 147 -35.59 29.33 -13.00
CA LYS A 147 -36.71 29.52 -12.05
C LYS A 147 -37.04 31.00 -11.82
N GLU A 148 -36.04 31.87 -11.70
CA GLU A 148 -36.24 33.31 -11.57
C GLU A 148 -36.87 33.91 -12.85
N SER A 149 -36.41 33.50 -14.04
CA SER A 149 -37.01 33.95 -15.31
C SER A 149 -38.46 33.49 -15.47
N ALA A 150 -38.78 32.26 -15.07
CA ALA A 150 -40.15 31.75 -15.10
C ALA A 150 -41.07 32.54 -14.16
N LYS A 151 -40.59 32.90 -12.95
CA LYS A 151 -41.33 33.77 -12.03
C LYS A 151 -41.61 35.15 -12.62
N LEU A 152 -40.61 35.77 -13.27
CA LEU A 152 -40.79 37.07 -13.91
C LEU A 152 -41.79 37.01 -15.08
N LEU A 153 -41.77 35.92 -15.87
CA LEU A 153 -42.75 35.71 -16.94
C LEU A 153 -44.17 35.52 -16.40
N GLU A 154 -44.32 34.83 -15.27
CA GLU A 154 -45.62 34.67 -14.61
C GLU A 154 -46.13 36.00 -14.05
N GLN A 155 -45.27 36.79 -13.42
CA GLN A 155 -45.60 38.16 -12.98
C GLN A 155 -46.05 39.05 -14.15
N LEU A 156 -45.32 39.02 -15.28
CA LEU A 156 -45.71 39.78 -16.48
C LEU A 156 -47.04 39.30 -17.08
N ARG A 157 -47.32 37.98 -17.01
CA ARG A 157 -48.60 37.42 -17.43
C ARG A 157 -49.74 37.92 -16.54
N ASP A 158 -49.53 37.93 -15.24
CA ASP A 158 -50.52 38.39 -14.27
C ASP A 158 -50.75 39.90 -14.42
N ASP A 159 -49.69 40.72 -14.56
CA ASP A 159 -49.78 42.16 -14.81
C ASP A 159 -50.54 42.47 -16.12
N ALA A 160 -50.32 41.68 -17.17
CA ALA A 160 -51.04 41.81 -18.44
C ALA A 160 -52.53 41.46 -18.31
N HIS A 161 -52.89 40.52 -17.42
CA HIS A 161 -54.29 40.21 -17.10
C HIS A 161 -54.93 41.25 -16.18
N TYR A 162 -54.15 41.91 -15.32
CA TYR A 162 -54.63 42.91 -14.37
C TYR A 162 -54.75 44.32 -14.93
N GLN A 163 -54.17 44.66 -16.09
CA GLN A 163 -54.52 45.90 -16.77
C GLN A 163 -55.94 45.79 -17.35
N PRO A 164 -56.96 46.39 -16.71
CA PRO A 164 -58.29 46.41 -17.27
C PRO A 164 -58.23 47.30 -18.51
N THR A 165 -58.98 46.94 -19.53
CA THR A 165 -59.18 47.65 -20.79
C THR A 165 -59.86 49.03 -20.61
N GLN A 166 -59.58 49.74 -19.52
CA GLN A 166 -60.08 51.08 -19.25
C GLN A 166 -59.24 52.10 -20.00
N ASN A 167 -59.95 52.84 -20.85
CA ASN A 167 -59.56 54.11 -21.47
C ASN A 167 -58.76 54.04 -22.77
N ARG A 168 -59.37 53.39 -23.78
CA ARG A 168 -59.29 53.88 -25.17
C ARG A 168 -60.60 54.59 -25.54
N ALA A 169 -60.93 55.64 -24.81
CA ALA A 169 -61.96 56.59 -25.20
C ALA A 169 -61.33 57.97 -25.35
N LEU A 170 -61.30 58.44 -26.61
CA LEU A 170 -61.55 59.81 -27.03
C LEU A 170 -60.73 60.92 -26.33
N PHE A 171 -59.65 61.36 -26.98
CA PHE A 171 -59.30 62.78 -27.00
C PHE A 171 -58.88 63.18 -28.42
N THR A 172 -59.86 63.73 -29.13
CA THR A 172 -59.70 64.58 -30.31
C THR A 172 -59.60 66.04 -29.86
N ASP A 173 -58.68 66.76 -30.52
CA ASP A 173 -58.60 68.21 -30.74
C ASP A 173 -58.25 69.21 -29.62
N GLY A 174 -57.29 70.09 -29.95
CA GLY A 174 -57.28 71.48 -29.50
C GLY A 174 -55.93 72.13 -29.11
N VAL A 175 -55.16 72.63 -30.10
CA VAL A 175 -54.64 74.03 -30.24
C VAL A 175 -53.96 74.70 -28.99
N ALA A 176 -52.78 75.33 -28.98
CA ALA A 176 -51.80 75.80 -29.97
C ALA A 176 -50.45 76.23 -29.31
N THR A 177 -49.41 76.28 -30.16
CA THR A 177 -48.27 77.21 -30.22
C THR A 177 -47.39 77.48 -28.98
N THR A 178 -46.15 76.97 -29.03
CA THR A 178 -44.94 77.81 -29.05
C THR A 178 -43.82 77.08 -29.81
N SER A 179 -43.14 77.83 -30.67
CA SER A 179 -42.17 77.36 -31.66
C SER A 179 -40.86 76.88 -31.02
N VAL A 180 -40.60 75.58 -31.08
CA VAL A 180 -39.26 75.00 -30.93
C VAL A 180 -39.09 73.99 -32.07
N THR A 181 -37.97 74.09 -32.77
CA THR A 181 -37.60 73.28 -33.92
C THR A 181 -37.80 71.77 -33.66
N PRO A 182 -38.57 71.06 -34.50
CA PRO A 182 -38.89 69.66 -34.26
C PRO A 182 -37.68 68.79 -34.59
N LEU A 183 -36.96 68.35 -33.56
CA LEU A 183 -36.05 67.21 -33.67
C LEU A 183 -36.88 65.99 -34.06
N ASN A 184 -36.50 65.30 -35.13
CA ASN A 184 -37.10 64.07 -35.65
C ASN A 184 -37.21 62.96 -34.57
N VAL A 185 -38.31 62.95 -33.79
CA VAL A 185 -38.58 61.96 -32.74
C VAL A 185 -38.99 60.59 -33.33
N SER A 186 -39.38 60.55 -34.61
CA SER A 186 -39.82 59.32 -35.29
C SER A 186 -38.69 58.29 -35.40
N ASN A 187 -37.47 58.73 -35.73
CA ASN A 187 -36.33 57.84 -35.99
C ASN A 187 -35.79 57.19 -34.70
N THR A 188 -35.94 57.83 -33.55
CA THR A 188 -35.47 57.28 -32.27
C THR A 188 -36.39 56.18 -31.74
N ARG A 189 -37.69 56.26 -32.05
CA ARG A 189 -38.67 55.23 -31.66
C ARG A 189 -38.45 53.93 -32.42
N ASP A 190 -38.17 54.01 -33.72
CA ASP A 190 -37.91 52.83 -34.55
C ASP A 190 -36.54 52.20 -34.23
N ALA A 191 -35.52 53.01 -33.94
CA ALA A 191 -34.23 52.50 -33.44
C ALA A 191 -34.37 51.77 -32.09
N LEU A 192 -35.19 52.31 -31.17
CA LEU A 192 -35.46 51.65 -29.89
C LEU A 192 -36.27 50.35 -30.07
N ALA A 193 -37.23 50.33 -30.99
CA ALA A 193 -37.99 49.12 -31.30
C ALA A 193 -37.13 48.04 -31.95
N SER A 194 -36.20 48.43 -32.84
CA SER A 194 -35.23 47.51 -33.45
C SER A 194 -34.30 46.88 -32.43
N THR A 195 -33.70 47.69 -31.54
CA THR A 195 -32.80 47.18 -30.49
C THR A 195 -33.50 46.27 -29.49
N LYS A 196 -34.78 46.53 -29.18
CA LYS A 196 -35.60 45.62 -28.35
C LYS A 196 -35.89 44.29 -29.06
N ARG A 197 -36.24 44.31 -30.35
CA ARG A 197 -36.45 43.08 -31.13
C ARG A 197 -35.18 42.24 -31.21
N GLU A 198 -34.04 42.86 -31.45
CA GLU A 198 -32.75 42.17 -31.50
C GLU A 198 -32.40 41.50 -30.17
N LYS A 199 -32.58 42.22 -29.04
CA LYS A 199 -32.36 41.63 -27.71
C LYS A 199 -33.31 40.47 -27.41
N LEU A 200 -34.59 40.59 -27.78
CA LEU A 200 -35.55 39.51 -27.60
C LEU A 200 -35.21 38.29 -28.47
N GLN A 201 -34.76 38.52 -29.70
CA GLN A 201 -34.28 37.46 -30.58
C GLN A 201 -33.05 36.77 -29.99
N GLN A 202 -32.05 37.52 -29.53
CA GLN A 202 -30.85 36.95 -28.89
C GLN A 202 -31.19 36.15 -27.62
N LEU A 203 -32.11 36.64 -26.79
CA LEU A 203 -32.58 35.90 -25.61
C LEU A 203 -33.30 34.61 -26.01
N SER A 204 -34.16 34.67 -27.03
CA SER A 204 -34.84 33.51 -27.60
C SER A 204 -33.83 32.47 -28.10
N ASP A 205 -32.88 32.86 -28.94
CA ASP A 205 -31.86 31.97 -29.50
C ASP A 205 -31.00 31.35 -28.39
N MET A 206 -30.63 32.15 -27.37
CA MET A 206 -29.88 31.65 -26.23
C MET A 206 -30.68 30.64 -25.40
N THR A 207 -31.99 30.84 -25.22
CA THR A 207 -32.85 29.87 -24.53
C THR A 207 -33.00 28.56 -25.32
N VAL A 208 -33.14 28.63 -26.64
CA VAL A 208 -33.17 27.44 -27.52
C VAL A 208 -31.85 26.68 -27.46
N ALA A 209 -30.72 27.39 -27.52
CA ALA A 209 -29.39 26.78 -27.39
C ALA A 209 -29.19 26.10 -26.03
N LEU A 210 -29.64 26.73 -24.94
CA LEU A 210 -29.59 26.15 -23.59
C LEU A 210 -30.51 24.93 -23.45
N ALA A 211 -31.69 24.95 -24.06
CA ALA A 211 -32.60 23.81 -24.08
C ALA A 211 -31.97 22.62 -24.82
N HIS A 212 -31.41 22.86 -26.01
CA HIS A 212 -30.70 21.83 -26.77
C HIS A 212 -29.50 21.25 -26.00
N LEU A 213 -28.67 22.10 -25.39
CA LEU A 213 -27.52 21.67 -24.59
C LEU A 213 -27.97 20.83 -23.38
N SER A 214 -29.04 21.23 -22.69
CA SER A 214 -29.55 20.46 -21.55
C SER A 214 -30.11 19.10 -21.97
N GLN A 215 -30.80 19.03 -23.10
CA GLN A 215 -31.27 17.77 -23.69
C GLN A 215 -30.10 16.85 -24.08
N GLN A 216 -29.04 17.39 -24.66
CA GLN A 216 -27.83 16.63 -24.99
C GLN A 216 -27.15 16.08 -23.73
N HIS A 217 -27.04 16.88 -22.66
CA HIS A 217 -26.50 16.41 -21.39
C HIS A 217 -27.35 15.31 -20.77
N LEU A 218 -28.68 15.41 -20.81
CA LEU A 218 -29.57 14.36 -20.34
C LEU A 218 -29.41 13.07 -21.15
N ALA A 219 -29.27 13.16 -22.47
CA ALA A 219 -28.99 12.01 -23.34
C ALA A 219 -27.65 11.35 -23.00
N ASN A 220 -26.60 12.15 -22.76
CA ASN A 220 -25.28 11.63 -22.38
C ASN A 220 -25.31 10.95 -21.00
N ILE A 221 -25.95 11.57 -20.00
CA ILE A 221 -26.11 10.97 -18.66
C ILE A 221 -26.90 9.67 -18.76
N SER A 222 -28.00 9.67 -19.52
CA SER A 222 -28.81 8.46 -19.75
C SER A 222 -27.96 7.34 -20.40
N THR A 223 -27.15 7.68 -21.42
CA THR A 223 -26.28 6.72 -22.09
C THR A 223 -25.22 6.18 -21.13
N PHE A 224 -24.58 7.03 -20.33
CA PHE A 224 -23.60 6.62 -19.34
C PHE A 224 -24.21 5.68 -18.28
N VAL A 225 -25.37 6.04 -17.73
CA VAL A 225 -26.05 5.22 -16.71
C VAL A 225 -26.50 3.90 -17.29
N ASN A 226 -27.09 3.89 -18.49
CA ASN A 226 -27.68 2.67 -19.05
C ASN A 226 -26.66 1.73 -19.68
N VAL A 227 -25.59 2.26 -20.26
CA VAL A 227 -24.60 1.48 -21.01
C VAL A 227 -23.30 1.36 -20.23
N THR A 228 -22.62 2.49 -20.01
CA THR A 228 -21.26 2.51 -19.45
C THR A 228 -21.21 2.00 -18.01
N SER A 229 -22.16 2.39 -17.16
CA SER A 229 -22.17 1.99 -15.76
C SER A 229 -22.39 0.48 -15.57
N LYS A 230 -23.20 -0.14 -16.43
CA LYS A 230 -23.43 -1.59 -16.41
C LYS A 230 -22.17 -2.34 -16.85
N GLY A 231 -21.49 -1.86 -17.90
CA GLY A 231 -20.21 -2.41 -18.34
C GLY A 231 -19.14 -2.35 -17.24
N LEU A 232 -19.02 -1.19 -16.56
CA LEU A 232 -18.10 -1.02 -15.45
C LEU A 232 -18.42 -1.95 -14.26
N ARG A 233 -19.70 -2.08 -13.89
CA ARG A 233 -20.11 -3.03 -12.82
C ARG A 233 -19.79 -4.47 -13.18
N ALA A 234 -20.09 -4.89 -14.41
CA ALA A 234 -19.76 -6.24 -14.87
C ALA A 234 -18.24 -6.49 -14.88
N SER A 235 -17.45 -5.50 -15.29
CA SER A 235 -15.98 -5.58 -15.25
C SER A 235 -15.47 -5.70 -13.82
N LEU A 236 -15.98 -4.89 -12.89
CA LEU A 236 -15.61 -4.93 -11.47
C LEU A 236 -16.03 -6.24 -10.80
N ASP A 237 -17.22 -6.77 -11.12
CA ASP A 237 -17.67 -8.06 -10.59
C ASP A 237 -16.80 -9.22 -11.12
N ASN A 238 -16.38 -9.16 -12.38
CA ASN A 238 -15.48 -10.15 -12.96
C ASN A 238 -14.09 -10.10 -12.32
N GLU A 239 -13.57 -8.88 -12.08
CA GLU A 239 -12.30 -8.69 -11.39
C GLU A 239 -12.38 -9.13 -9.91
N ALA A 240 -13.47 -8.81 -9.21
CA ALA A 240 -13.72 -9.27 -7.85
C ALA A 240 -13.75 -10.81 -7.78
N LYS A 241 -14.38 -11.48 -8.76
CA LYS A 241 -14.36 -12.95 -8.85
C LYS A 241 -12.96 -13.50 -9.13
N ALA A 242 -12.18 -12.86 -10.00
CA ALA A 242 -10.81 -13.26 -10.29
C ALA A 242 -9.90 -13.12 -9.06
N VAL A 243 -10.03 -12.00 -8.34
CA VAL A 243 -9.28 -11.75 -7.10
C VAL A 243 -9.71 -12.72 -6.00
N LYS A 244 -11.00 -13.04 -5.89
CA LYS A 244 -11.48 -14.04 -4.91
C LYS A 244 -10.77 -15.38 -5.09
N GLY A 245 -10.59 -15.85 -6.33
CA GLY A 245 -9.83 -17.07 -6.59
C GLY A 245 -8.38 -17.01 -6.10
N HIS A 246 -7.72 -15.84 -6.21
CA HIS A 246 -6.35 -15.66 -5.70
C HIS A 246 -6.31 -15.65 -4.16
N VAL A 247 -7.31 -15.04 -3.52
CA VAL A 247 -7.46 -15.04 -2.06
C VAL A 247 -7.70 -16.47 -1.55
N ASP A 248 -8.55 -17.24 -2.24
CA ASP A 248 -8.82 -18.64 -1.89
C ASP A 248 -7.56 -19.51 -2.02
N VAL A 249 -6.74 -19.30 -3.06
CA VAL A 249 -5.44 -19.98 -3.22
C VAL A 249 -4.47 -19.59 -2.11
N LEU A 250 -4.35 -18.30 -1.79
CA LEU A 250 -3.49 -17.84 -0.69
C LEU A 250 -3.97 -18.40 0.66
N GLN A 251 -5.27 -18.41 0.90
CA GLN A 251 -5.85 -18.98 2.11
C GLN A 251 -5.55 -20.48 2.20
N TRP A 252 -5.63 -21.20 1.09
CA TRP A 252 -5.27 -22.61 1.03
C TRP A 252 -3.77 -22.83 1.28
N ASP A 253 -2.88 -22.05 0.67
CA ASP A 253 -1.42 -22.13 0.88
C ASP A 253 -1.04 -21.84 2.33
N ILE A 254 -1.68 -20.84 2.97
CA ILE A 254 -1.48 -20.51 4.39
C ILE A 254 -1.95 -21.68 5.26
N SER A 255 -3.16 -22.20 5.01
CA SER A 255 -3.75 -23.29 5.79
C SER A 255 -2.99 -24.61 5.62
N ALA A 256 -2.39 -24.85 4.44
CA ALA A 256 -1.59 -26.04 4.16
C ALA A 256 -0.19 -25.97 4.83
N ARG A 257 0.36 -24.77 5.02
CA ARG A 257 1.66 -24.58 5.69
C ARG A 257 1.62 -24.68 7.20
N ASP A 258 0.46 -24.44 7.81
CA ASP A 258 0.28 -24.41 9.28
C ASP A 258 0.47 -25.79 9.95
N ASN A 259 0.50 -26.89 9.18
CA ASN A 259 0.49 -28.24 9.76
C ASN A 259 1.85 -28.93 9.89
N ASP A 260 2.92 -28.50 9.20
CA ASP A 260 4.10 -29.38 9.05
C ASP A 260 5.50 -28.72 9.13
N SER A 261 5.66 -27.45 9.53
CA SER A 261 6.98 -26.78 9.40
C SER A 261 7.61 -26.28 10.71
N PRO A 262 8.83 -26.76 11.07
CA PRO A 262 9.69 -26.11 12.08
C PRO A 262 10.27 -24.76 11.61
N ALA A 263 9.91 -24.27 10.40
CA ALA A 263 10.30 -22.94 9.93
C ALA A 263 9.54 -21.79 10.62
N ASP A 264 8.49 -22.11 11.40
CA ASP A 264 7.66 -21.13 12.09
C ASP A 264 8.44 -20.33 13.14
N ASP A 265 9.47 -20.92 13.73
CA ASP A 265 10.37 -20.24 14.68
C ASP A 265 11.24 -19.16 14.03
N ALA A 266 11.63 -19.33 12.75
CA ALA A 266 12.43 -18.34 12.05
C ALA A 266 11.60 -17.11 11.68
N PHE A 267 10.41 -17.33 11.12
CA PHE A 267 9.47 -16.26 10.80
C PHE A 267 9.03 -15.51 12.06
N ARG A 268 8.69 -16.24 13.12
CA ARG A 268 8.30 -15.65 14.40
C ARG A 268 9.45 -14.86 15.03
N ALA A 269 10.70 -15.33 14.93
CA ALA A 269 11.85 -14.58 15.41
C ALA A 269 12.08 -13.28 14.62
N GLU A 270 11.90 -13.31 13.29
CA GLU A 270 11.99 -12.12 12.44
C GLU A 270 10.87 -11.12 12.75
N LEU A 271 9.63 -11.60 12.88
CA LEU A 271 8.47 -10.79 13.23
C LEU A 271 8.60 -10.16 14.62
N CYS A 272 9.09 -10.91 15.61
CA CYS A 272 9.44 -10.37 16.92
C CYS A 272 10.54 -9.30 16.81
N GLY A 273 11.55 -9.50 15.97
CA GLY A 273 12.60 -8.53 15.71
C GLY A 273 12.08 -7.22 15.11
N LEU A 274 11.19 -7.30 14.12
CA LEU A 274 10.55 -6.14 13.49
C LEU A 274 9.65 -5.36 14.45
N LEU A 275 8.91 -6.07 15.31
CA LEU A 275 8.02 -5.47 16.31
C LEU A 275 8.77 -5.00 17.58
N GLY A 276 10.07 -5.27 17.69
CA GLY A 276 10.86 -4.97 18.89
C GLY A 276 10.44 -5.80 20.11
N LEU A 277 9.89 -7.00 19.89
CA LEU A 277 9.45 -7.93 20.93
C LEU A 277 10.52 -8.99 21.21
N ALA A 278 10.45 -9.59 22.41
CA ALA A 278 11.34 -10.71 22.76
C ALA A 278 11.03 -11.94 21.88
N ARG A 279 12.05 -12.75 21.56
CA ARG A 279 11.90 -13.92 20.65
C ARG A 279 10.88 -14.95 21.12
N HIS A 280 10.63 -15.05 22.42
CA HIS A 280 9.67 -16.01 23.01
C HIS A 280 8.29 -15.39 23.30
N THR A 281 7.95 -14.28 22.64
CA THR A 281 6.67 -13.61 22.87
C THR A 281 5.52 -14.47 22.33
N THR A 282 4.43 -14.60 23.10
CA THR A 282 3.24 -15.36 22.70
C THR A 282 2.60 -14.76 21.45
N THR A 283 2.02 -15.62 20.60
CA THR A 283 1.33 -15.22 19.35
C THR A 283 0.23 -14.19 19.61
N GLU A 284 -0.53 -14.34 20.70
CA GLU A 284 -1.55 -13.36 21.10
C GLU A 284 -0.99 -11.96 21.34
N LYS A 285 0.18 -11.86 21.99
CA LYS A 285 0.84 -10.58 22.25
C LYS A 285 1.41 -9.96 20.98
N ILE A 286 1.92 -10.78 20.07
CA ILE A 286 2.33 -10.37 18.71
C ILE A 286 1.13 -9.79 17.95
N MET A 287 0.00 -10.52 17.90
CA MET A 287 -1.22 -10.07 17.22
C MET A 287 -1.73 -8.76 17.80
N LYS A 288 -1.75 -8.62 19.13
CA LYS A 288 -2.16 -7.38 19.80
C LYS A 288 -1.25 -6.19 19.45
N THR A 289 0.06 -6.42 19.31
CA THR A 289 0.97 -5.35 18.85
C THR A 289 0.76 -4.99 17.38
N VAL A 290 0.51 -5.98 16.52
CA VAL A 290 0.22 -5.73 15.10
C VAL A 290 -1.09 -4.95 14.97
N GLU A 291 -2.14 -5.36 15.67
CA GLU A 291 -3.44 -4.66 15.71
C GLU A 291 -3.29 -3.22 16.19
N LYS A 292 -2.49 -2.98 17.24
CA LYS A 292 -2.17 -1.64 17.71
C LYS A 292 -1.47 -0.81 16.65
N LEU A 293 -0.50 -1.38 15.95
CA LEU A 293 0.29 -0.70 14.92
C LEU A 293 -0.56 -0.35 13.69
N VAL A 294 -1.44 -1.27 13.27
CA VAL A 294 -2.44 -1.05 12.22
C VAL A 294 -3.44 0.04 12.65
N SER A 295 -3.94 -0.02 13.88
CA SER A 295 -4.87 0.99 14.41
C SER A 295 -4.24 2.37 14.49
N GLU A 296 -2.97 2.47 14.90
CA GLU A 296 -2.22 3.73 14.88
C GLU A 296 -2.00 4.24 13.46
N GLY A 297 -1.65 3.36 12.52
CA GLY A 297 -1.52 3.69 11.10
C GLY A 297 -2.83 4.24 10.52
N GLN A 298 -3.94 3.57 10.81
CA GLN A 298 -5.27 3.99 10.37
C GLN A 298 -5.69 5.33 11.01
N ARG A 299 -5.38 5.52 12.30
CA ARG A 299 -5.63 6.79 12.99
C ARG A 299 -4.83 7.93 12.35
N ARG A 300 -3.58 7.69 11.96
CA ARG A 300 -2.75 8.65 11.22
C ARG A 300 -3.30 8.92 9.83
N ALA A 301 -3.75 7.90 9.10
CA ALA A 301 -4.35 8.06 7.78
C ALA A 301 -5.63 8.90 7.83
N VAL A 302 -6.55 8.59 8.76
CA VAL A 302 -7.78 9.36 8.97
C VAL A 302 -7.46 10.78 9.45
N PHE A 303 -6.43 10.95 10.28
CA PHE A 303 -5.97 12.28 10.67
C PHE A 303 -5.50 13.06 9.44
N LEU A 304 -4.64 12.49 8.60
CA LEU A 304 -4.13 13.13 7.38
C LEU A 304 -5.25 13.46 6.39
N GLU A 305 -6.25 12.60 6.27
CA GLU A 305 -7.42 12.83 5.41
C GLU A 305 -8.31 13.96 5.95
N ARG A 306 -8.45 14.06 7.28
CA ARG A 306 -9.25 15.11 7.93
C ARG A 306 -8.52 16.44 8.09
N THR A 307 -7.21 16.41 8.26
CA THR A 307 -6.38 17.60 8.13
C THR A 307 -6.32 17.91 6.64
N GLY A 308 -7.37 18.52 6.11
CA GLY A 308 -7.32 19.14 4.80
C GLY A 308 -6.14 20.10 4.82
N LEU A 309 -5.04 19.69 4.21
CA LEU A 309 -3.87 20.55 4.07
C LEU A 309 -4.39 21.79 3.34
N PRO A 310 -4.33 22.98 3.96
CA PRO A 310 -4.79 24.18 3.30
C PRO A 310 -4.06 24.30 1.98
N ASP A 311 -4.82 24.54 0.91
CA ASP A 311 -4.28 24.70 -0.44
C ASP A 311 -3.13 25.70 -0.34
N PRO A 312 -1.90 25.37 -0.76
CA PRO A 312 -0.76 26.27 -0.67
C PRO A 312 -1.02 27.62 -1.36
N ALA A 313 -1.97 27.69 -2.30
CA ALA A 313 -2.41 28.93 -2.93
C ALA A 313 -3.29 29.84 -2.03
N SER A 314 -3.91 29.29 -0.98
CA SER A 314 -4.80 29.99 -0.04
C SER A 314 -4.08 30.68 1.12
N LEU A 315 -2.81 30.34 1.35
CA LEU A 315 -1.96 30.90 2.41
C LEU A 315 -1.44 32.29 2.01
N ARG A 316 -2.30 33.32 2.08
CA ARG A 316 -1.94 34.72 1.78
C ARG A 316 -1.82 35.60 3.03
N THR A 317 -2.02 35.05 4.21
CA THR A 317 -2.02 35.80 5.46
C THR A 317 -0.58 36.01 5.98
N GLU A 318 -0.20 37.25 6.32
CA GLU A 318 1.15 37.59 6.81
C GLU A 318 1.57 36.77 8.03
N GLU A 319 0.62 36.40 8.90
CA GLU A 319 0.86 35.57 10.09
C GLU A 319 1.37 34.17 9.74
N GLU A 320 0.89 33.60 8.63
CA GLU A 320 1.29 32.27 8.16
C GLU A 320 2.67 32.29 7.52
N ALA A 321 3.04 33.39 6.83
CA ALA A 321 4.39 33.60 6.32
C ALA A 321 5.42 33.64 7.48
N VAL A 322 5.06 34.24 8.61
CA VAL A 322 5.90 34.24 9.82
C VAL A 322 6.04 32.82 10.39
N LEU A 323 4.96 32.05 10.45
CA LEU A 323 5.01 30.64 10.89
C LEU A 323 5.85 29.76 9.97
N LEU A 324 5.71 29.89 8.65
CA LEU A 324 6.53 29.19 7.66
C LEU A 324 8.02 29.54 7.80
N SER A 325 8.34 30.82 8.03
CA SER A 325 9.73 31.25 8.26
C SER A 325 10.30 30.64 9.55
N LYS A 326 9.51 30.55 10.63
CA LYS A 326 9.91 29.91 11.89
C LYS A 326 10.12 28.42 11.69
N HIS A 327 9.21 27.74 10.98
CA HIS A 327 9.34 26.31 10.69
C HIS A 327 10.61 26.04 9.89
N LYS A 328 10.81 26.77 8.78
CA LYS A 328 11.99 26.65 7.92
C LYS A 328 13.29 26.90 8.69
N LYS A 329 13.31 27.88 9.59
CA LYS A 329 14.46 28.14 10.47
C LYS A 329 14.68 27.01 11.49
N SER A 330 13.62 26.38 12.00
CA SER A 330 13.76 25.24 12.90
C SER A 330 14.25 23.98 12.17
N GLU A 331 13.79 23.79 10.94
CA GLU A 331 14.17 22.69 10.06
C GLU A 331 15.66 22.80 9.70
N GLN A 332 16.10 23.99 9.27
CA GLN A 332 17.54 24.26 9.03
C GLN A 332 18.40 24.00 10.27
N LYS A 333 17.95 24.40 11.46
CA LYS A 333 18.67 24.12 12.71
C LYS A 333 18.77 22.61 12.98
N MET A 334 17.70 21.86 12.73
CA MET A 334 17.72 20.41 12.88
C MET A 334 18.65 19.74 11.86
N GLU A 335 18.62 20.19 10.59
CA GLU A 335 19.53 19.70 9.55
C GLU A 335 21.00 20.00 9.89
N GLU A 336 21.30 21.19 10.41
CA GLU A 336 22.63 21.53 10.91
C GLU A 336 23.07 20.66 12.08
N GLN A 337 22.17 20.33 13.01
CA GLN A 337 22.47 19.44 14.14
C GLN A 337 22.70 18.00 13.67
N LEU A 338 21.86 17.52 12.74
CA LEU A 338 21.95 16.17 12.18
C LEU A 338 23.23 16.00 11.36
N SER A 339 23.57 16.98 10.52
CA SER A 339 24.82 16.99 9.75
C SER A 339 26.05 17.03 10.67
N LYS A 340 26.05 17.86 11.73
CA LYS A 340 27.09 17.86 12.77
C LYS A 340 27.22 16.52 13.50
N LEU A 341 26.11 15.83 13.75
CA LEU A 341 26.13 14.51 14.39
C LEU A 341 26.69 13.44 13.44
N LEU A 342 26.28 13.48 12.17
CA LEU A 342 26.75 12.56 11.14
C LEU A 342 28.25 12.73 10.87
N THR A 343 28.75 13.96 10.74
CA THR A 343 30.19 14.22 10.56
C THR A 343 31.00 13.68 11.74
N ARG A 344 30.55 13.94 12.97
CA ARG A 344 31.18 13.37 14.18
C ARG A 344 31.16 11.84 14.21
N LYS A 345 30.07 11.20 13.75
CA LYS A 345 29.99 9.72 13.66
C LYS A 345 30.94 9.17 12.60
N VAL A 346 31.05 9.83 11.44
CA VAL A 346 32.00 9.46 10.37
C VAL A 346 33.44 9.61 10.84
N GLU A 347 33.78 10.71 11.53
CA GLU A 347 35.12 10.90 12.10
C GLU A 347 35.45 9.84 13.16
N LYS A 348 34.49 9.48 14.02
CA LYS A 348 34.65 8.39 14.98
C LYS A 348 34.87 7.04 14.30
N ALA A 349 34.13 6.74 13.24
CA ALA A 349 34.31 5.52 12.45
C ALA A 349 35.72 5.47 11.82
N LYS A 350 36.17 6.57 11.21
CA LYS A 350 37.54 6.67 10.65
C LYS A 350 38.63 6.44 11.71
N LYS A 351 38.45 6.96 12.93
CA LYS A 351 39.37 6.71 14.05
C LYS A 351 39.34 5.25 14.52
N ALA A 352 38.16 4.64 14.55
CA ALA A 352 38.02 3.22 14.87
C ALA A 352 38.72 2.32 13.83
N ASP A 353 38.63 2.65 12.54
CA ASP A 353 39.33 1.90 11.48
C ASP A 353 40.86 1.93 11.64
N VAL A 354 41.42 3.05 12.08
CA VAL A 354 42.86 3.15 12.40
C VAL A 354 43.20 2.21 13.57
N LEU A 355 42.38 2.20 14.62
CA LEU A 355 42.57 1.34 15.78
C LEU A 355 42.52 -0.15 15.40
N VAL A 356 41.58 -0.54 14.52
CA VAL A 356 41.49 -1.91 14.01
C VAL A 356 42.77 -2.30 13.28
N LYS A 357 43.31 -1.42 12.42
CA LYS A 357 44.58 -1.68 11.72
C LYS A 357 45.78 -1.84 12.67
N ASP A 358 45.82 -1.06 13.76
CA ASP A 358 46.87 -1.17 14.77
C ASP A 358 46.76 -2.49 15.56
N VAL A 359 45.54 -2.92 15.89
CA VAL A 359 45.29 -4.23 16.52
C VAL A 359 45.67 -5.38 15.58
N GLU A 360 45.31 -5.30 14.29
CA GLU A 360 45.70 -6.30 13.30
C GLU A 360 47.22 -6.34 13.07
N ARG A 361 47.90 -5.19 13.18
CA ARG A 361 49.35 -5.10 13.10
C ARG A 361 50.01 -5.76 14.31
N THR A 362 49.59 -5.41 15.52
CA THR A 362 50.13 -6.00 16.75
C THR A 362 49.87 -7.50 16.82
N ALA A 363 48.71 -7.99 16.37
CA ALA A 363 48.42 -9.41 16.25
C ALA A 363 49.36 -10.13 15.25
N ARG A 364 49.69 -9.50 14.12
CA ARG A 364 50.67 -10.04 13.16
C ARG A 364 52.06 -10.10 13.75
N GLU A 365 52.51 -9.04 14.42
CA GLU A 365 53.82 -8.98 15.10
C GLU A 365 53.92 -10.06 16.19
N LEU A 366 52.88 -10.26 16.99
CA LEU A 366 52.82 -11.33 18.00
C LEU A 366 52.96 -12.72 17.37
N ASN A 367 52.24 -12.98 16.27
CA ASN A 367 52.34 -14.25 15.54
C ASN A 367 53.75 -14.50 14.99
N THR A 368 54.44 -13.45 14.52
CA THR A 368 55.85 -13.59 14.08
C THR A 368 56.78 -13.95 15.23
N ILE A 369 56.63 -13.35 16.41
CA ILE A 369 57.43 -13.67 17.59
C ILE A 369 57.20 -15.12 18.02
N VAL A 370 55.93 -15.57 18.06
CA VAL A 370 55.58 -16.96 18.40
C VAL A 370 56.16 -17.95 17.39
N SER A 371 56.22 -17.58 16.11
CA SER A 371 56.82 -18.43 15.08
C SER A 371 58.35 -18.52 15.17
N LEU A 372 59.02 -17.50 15.71
CA LEU A 372 60.47 -17.49 15.93
C LEU A 372 60.89 -18.20 17.23
N SER A 373 59.97 -18.36 18.19
CA SER A 373 60.25 -19.05 19.45
C SER A 373 60.06 -20.57 19.38
N ARG A 374 59.66 -21.11 18.21
CA ARG A 374 59.59 -22.54 17.91
C ARG A 374 60.76 -22.91 17.03
#